data_AF-A0A9P7V5A0-F1
#
_entry.id   AF-A0A9P7V5A0-F1
#
_cell.length_a   1.000
_cell.length_b   1.000
_cell.length_c   1.000
_cell.angle_alpha   90.00
_cell.angle_beta   90.00
_cell.angle_gamma   90.00
#
_symmetry.space_group_name_H-M   'P 1'
#
loop_
_entity.id
_entity.type
_entity.pdbx_description
1 polymer ?
#
loop_
_entity_poly.entity_id
_entity_poly.type
_entity_poly.pdbx_seq_one_letter_code
_entity_poly.pdbx_strand_id
1 'polypeptide(L)'
;METHVFRCGNNGRRYYWPSLFHLDPCTSATVPLFIIDVLKAPIARDFYLGSIPLAYANAILIGNHVVTSIEVGGRIVGEEMILSSDDESATTIILSIDDTSGHRSILRCRVPFGLYLAQGLQWGHTYGVIVVIKGHLLIRNRQLQGRALQVKDRNGDFSSELSIWNKTLKYRKDHLSVDWEVVVPDTTDIYKSSQDGKVKDSTVKDSAVLVISSDSEVEEEEIPISTGIEDSLYLPNRKRYDIIDTDSDSLTEVVGDSSDIEVIAINRQGPPRHILLAEIIRILILNKFVPILVPQLYKVHLRDKWGTFGGILEACQELYRHYNLIHISTRNKTISSTNLKNLYNNTANCLRRMKLAKMTFDEDRTFDVPKYIAEFPQFTLENWDFRIMNSLIDFIVMYDVGDKNRWVCGKFQWRFKG
;
A
#
# COMPACT_ATOMS: atom_id res chain seq x y z
N MET A 1 28.50 -15.03 -2.06
CA MET A 1 27.03 -15.06 -1.84
C MET A 1 26.42 -15.93 -2.91
N GLU A 2 25.40 -16.71 -2.55
CA GLU A 2 24.63 -17.50 -3.52
C GLU A 2 23.94 -16.57 -4.52
N THR A 3 24.22 -16.75 -5.82
CA THR A 3 23.72 -15.87 -6.89
C THR A 3 22.20 -15.91 -7.05
N HIS A 4 21.55 -16.97 -6.55
CA HIS A 4 20.11 -17.17 -6.60
C HIS A 4 19.34 -16.55 -5.40
N VAL A 5 20.05 -16.12 -4.35
CA VAL A 5 19.45 -15.46 -3.17
C VAL A 5 19.45 -13.94 -3.35
N PHE A 6 18.30 -13.31 -3.16
CA PHE A 6 18.12 -11.86 -3.09
C PHE A 6 18.50 -11.31 -1.72
N ARG A 7 18.08 -12.00 -0.64
CA ARG A 7 18.32 -11.59 0.75
C ARG A 7 18.15 -12.75 1.73
N CYS A 8 18.98 -12.80 2.78
CA CYS A 8 18.69 -13.59 3.97
C CYS A 8 17.90 -12.76 5.01
N GLY A 9 16.89 -13.37 5.62
CA GLY A 9 16.17 -12.85 6.77
C GLY A 9 16.97 -13.02 8.07
N ASN A 10 16.58 -12.28 9.12
CA ASN A 10 17.26 -12.32 10.42
C ASN A 10 17.18 -13.71 11.10
N ASN A 11 16.26 -14.57 10.67
CA ASN A 11 16.06 -15.94 11.12
C ASN A 11 16.68 -16.99 10.18
N GLY A 12 17.68 -16.63 9.37
CA GLY A 12 18.36 -17.53 8.41
C GLY A 12 17.59 -17.76 7.09
N ARG A 13 16.25 -17.68 7.12
CA ARG A 13 15.34 -17.82 5.97
C ARG A 13 15.83 -17.09 4.71
N ARG A 14 15.97 -17.82 3.61
CA ARG A 14 16.44 -17.29 2.31
C ARG A 14 15.27 -16.78 1.48
N TYR A 15 15.43 -15.61 0.87
CA TYR A 15 14.50 -15.01 -0.08
C TYR A 15 15.18 -14.93 -1.46
N TYR A 16 14.57 -15.53 -2.47
CA TYR A 16 15.18 -15.76 -3.79
C TYR A 16 14.86 -14.66 -4.80
N TRP A 17 15.65 -14.54 -5.87
CA TRP A 17 15.36 -13.54 -6.91
C TRP A 17 14.02 -13.80 -7.62
N PRO A 18 13.25 -12.75 -8.02
CA PRO A 18 11.96 -12.88 -8.70
C PRO A 18 11.94 -13.66 -10.02
N SER A 19 13.11 -13.91 -10.61
CA SER A 19 13.28 -14.85 -11.73
C SER A 19 12.90 -16.29 -11.35
N LEU A 20 13.11 -16.69 -10.09
CA LEU A 20 12.97 -18.06 -9.60
C LEU A 20 11.58 -18.36 -9.00
N PHE A 21 10.70 -17.36 -8.87
CA PHE A 21 9.37 -17.53 -8.26
C PHE A 21 8.51 -18.59 -8.95
N HIS A 22 8.76 -18.88 -10.23
CA HIS A 22 8.08 -19.93 -10.98
C HIS A 22 8.41 -21.37 -10.50
N LEU A 23 9.43 -21.52 -9.66
CA LEU A 23 9.82 -22.78 -9.01
C LEU A 23 9.20 -22.96 -7.61
N ASP A 24 8.54 -21.94 -7.07
CA ASP A 24 7.79 -22.05 -5.81
C ASP A 24 6.45 -22.75 -6.07
N PRO A 25 6.13 -23.87 -5.39
CA PRO A 25 4.83 -24.52 -5.53
C PRO A 25 3.64 -23.57 -5.24
N CYS A 26 3.82 -22.59 -4.34
CA CYS A 26 2.79 -21.60 -4.00
C CYS A 26 2.50 -20.59 -5.13
N THR A 27 3.40 -20.41 -6.10
CA THR A 27 3.20 -19.48 -7.22
C THR A 27 2.15 -19.97 -8.21
N SER A 28 2.06 -21.29 -8.42
CA SER A 28 1.11 -21.94 -9.35
C SER A 28 -0.20 -22.40 -8.70
N ALA A 29 -0.20 -22.61 -7.38
CA ALA A 29 -1.35 -23.09 -6.63
C ALA A 29 -2.31 -21.94 -6.23
N THR A 30 -3.58 -22.28 -5.94
CA THR A 30 -4.44 -21.42 -5.11
C THR A 30 -4.27 -21.85 -3.66
N VAL A 31 -3.56 -21.04 -2.88
CA VAL A 31 -3.17 -21.33 -1.50
C VAL A 31 -4.32 -21.02 -0.53
N PRO A 32 -4.83 -21.97 0.27
CA PRO A 32 -5.79 -21.68 1.32
C PRO A 32 -5.09 -20.97 2.49
N LEU A 33 -5.57 -19.78 2.86
CA LEU A 33 -4.99 -18.95 3.92
C LEU A 33 -6.06 -18.45 4.89
N PHE A 34 -5.64 -18.19 6.13
CA PHE A 34 -6.43 -17.40 7.08
C PHE A 34 -6.35 -15.91 6.72
N ILE A 35 -7.41 -15.16 7.00
CA ILE A 35 -7.49 -13.72 6.76
C ILE A 35 -6.40 -12.98 7.54
N ILE A 36 -6.13 -13.38 8.79
CA ILE A 36 -5.08 -12.75 9.60
C ILE A 36 -3.68 -12.87 8.96
N ASP A 37 -3.41 -13.97 8.24
CA ASP A 37 -2.16 -14.17 7.51
C ASP A 37 -2.14 -13.24 6.29
N VAL A 38 -3.22 -13.20 5.49
CA VAL A 38 -3.36 -12.33 4.30
C VAL A 38 -3.25 -10.84 4.65
N LEU A 39 -3.78 -10.42 5.81
CA LEU A 39 -3.72 -9.03 6.27
C LEU A 39 -2.33 -8.65 6.82
N LYS A 40 -1.62 -9.58 7.46
CA LYS A 40 -0.26 -9.35 8.02
C LYS A 40 0.86 -9.53 6.99
N ALA A 41 0.68 -10.37 5.97
CA ALA A 41 1.71 -10.73 5.00
C ALA A 41 2.35 -9.50 4.33
N PRO A 42 3.68 -9.39 4.25
CA PRO A 42 4.31 -8.32 3.49
C PRO A 42 4.01 -8.48 1.99
N ILE A 43 3.86 -7.34 1.33
CA ILE A 43 3.63 -7.26 -0.12
C ILE A 43 4.95 -7.56 -0.82
N ALA A 44 4.94 -8.52 -1.76
CA ALA A 44 6.17 -8.94 -2.43
C ALA A 44 6.84 -7.76 -3.17
N ARG A 45 6.07 -6.95 -3.89
CA ARG A 45 6.57 -5.78 -4.63
C ARG A 45 7.38 -4.82 -3.75
N ASP A 46 6.93 -4.60 -2.51
CA ASP A 46 7.54 -3.65 -1.59
C ASP A 46 8.77 -4.25 -0.91
N PHE A 47 8.73 -5.55 -0.58
CA PHE A 47 9.87 -6.31 -0.05
C PHE A 47 11.05 -6.38 -1.04
N TYR A 48 10.76 -6.62 -2.32
CA TYR A 48 11.74 -6.70 -3.40
C TYR A 48 12.02 -5.34 -4.08
N LEU A 49 11.74 -4.22 -3.40
CA LEU A 49 12.08 -2.84 -3.82
C LEU A 49 11.60 -2.46 -5.25
N GLY A 50 10.52 -3.08 -5.72
CA GLY A 50 9.97 -2.89 -7.07
C GLY A 50 10.60 -3.73 -8.18
N SER A 51 11.65 -4.53 -7.91
CA SER A 51 12.34 -5.41 -8.88
C SER A 51 11.54 -6.67 -9.30
N ILE A 52 10.21 -6.62 -9.22
CA ILE A 52 9.31 -7.75 -9.44
C ILE A 52 8.62 -7.67 -10.82
N PRO A 53 8.60 -8.78 -11.60
CA PRO A 53 7.81 -8.89 -12.83
C PRO A 53 6.32 -8.61 -12.61
N LEU A 54 5.66 -8.02 -13.61
CA LEU A 54 4.25 -7.61 -13.53
C LEU A 54 3.30 -8.78 -13.16
N ALA A 55 3.63 -10.02 -13.56
CA ALA A 55 2.90 -11.23 -13.20
C ALA A 55 2.77 -11.46 -11.68
N TYR A 56 3.80 -11.08 -10.90
CA TYR A 56 3.84 -11.21 -9.44
C TYR A 56 3.61 -9.86 -8.73
N ALA A 57 3.26 -8.80 -9.46
CA ALA A 57 3.07 -7.46 -8.89
C ALA A 57 1.92 -7.37 -7.87
N ASN A 58 1.04 -8.39 -7.81
CA ASN A 58 -0.05 -8.54 -6.83
C ASN A 58 0.23 -9.60 -5.73
N ALA A 59 1.43 -10.20 -5.70
CA ALA A 59 1.75 -11.27 -4.77
C ALA A 59 2.04 -10.78 -3.34
N ILE A 60 1.79 -11.66 -2.37
CA ILE A 60 2.17 -11.52 -0.96
C ILE A 60 3.19 -12.60 -0.58
N LEU A 61 3.96 -12.37 0.47
CA LEU A 61 4.90 -13.37 1.00
C LEU A 61 4.36 -14.03 2.26
N ILE A 62 4.35 -15.36 2.29
CA ILE A 62 4.02 -16.17 3.48
C ILE A 62 5.28 -16.97 3.84
N GLY A 63 5.93 -16.63 4.96
CA GLY A 63 7.29 -17.10 5.21
C GLY A 63 8.27 -16.50 4.18
N ASN A 64 8.83 -17.34 3.31
CA ASN A 64 9.51 -16.94 2.07
C ASN A 64 8.74 -17.32 0.79
N HIS A 65 7.62 -18.04 0.89
CA HIS A 65 6.79 -18.40 -0.27
C HIS A 65 6.11 -17.18 -0.90
N VAL A 66 6.01 -17.19 -2.23
CA VAL A 66 5.35 -16.19 -3.07
C VAL A 66 3.95 -16.68 -3.41
N VAL A 67 2.94 -16.04 -2.85
CA VAL A 67 1.54 -16.42 -3.06
C VAL A 67 0.86 -15.46 -4.03
N THR A 68 0.48 -15.98 -5.21
CA THR A 68 -0.17 -15.20 -6.29
C THR A 68 -1.69 -15.31 -6.27
N SER A 69 -2.21 -16.44 -5.78
CA SER A 69 -3.61 -16.86 -5.84
C SER A 69 -4.01 -17.46 -4.49
N ILE A 70 -5.09 -16.95 -3.89
CA ILE A 70 -5.52 -17.32 -2.53
C ILE A 70 -6.94 -17.88 -2.52
N GLU A 71 -7.17 -18.83 -1.63
CA GLU A 71 -8.49 -19.30 -1.20
C GLU A 71 -8.72 -18.84 0.24
N VAL A 72 -9.82 -18.14 0.49
CA VAL A 72 -10.24 -17.68 1.81
C VAL A 72 -11.65 -18.18 2.04
N GLY A 73 -11.91 -18.76 3.23
CA GLY A 73 -13.22 -19.24 3.62
C GLY A 73 -13.66 -18.68 4.96
N GLY A 74 -14.94 -18.34 5.09
CA GLY A 74 -15.49 -17.71 6.28
C GLY A 74 -16.93 -17.26 6.10
N ARG A 75 -17.44 -16.57 7.11
CA ARG A 75 -18.83 -16.10 7.22
C ARG A 75 -18.99 -14.72 6.57
N ILE A 76 -20.07 -14.51 5.81
CA ILE A 76 -20.42 -13.17 5.31
C ILE A 76 -20.94 -12.34 6.48
N VAL A 77 -20.22 -11.26 6.82
CA VAL A 77 -20.56 -10.30 7.89
C VAL A 77 -21.02 -8.94 7.37
N GLY A 78 -21.05 -8.74 6.04
CA GLY A 78 -21.62 -7.54 5.42
C GLY A 78 -21.43 -7.53 3.89
N GLU A 79 -22.23 -6.71 3.20
CA GLU A 79 -22.25 -6.63 1.73
C GLU A 79 -22.27 -5.16 1.25
N GLU A 80 -21.56 -4.83 0.17
CA GLU A 80 -21.57 -3.49 -0.48
C GLU A 80 -21.70 -3.70 -2.01
N MET A 81 -22.80 -3.26 -2.64
CA MET A 81 -23.02 -3.38 -4.08
C MET A 81 -22.44 -2.17 -4.81
N ILE A 82 -21.56 -2.41 -5.77
CA ILE A 82 -21.05 -1.39 -6.68
C ILE A 82 -21.66 -1.62 -8.06
N LEU A 83 -22.63 -0.77 -8.38
CA LEU A 83 -23.14 -0.56 -9.73
C LEU A 83 -22.06 0.12 -10.58
N SER A 84 -21.93 -0.29 -11.84
CA SER A 84 -21.14 0.41 -12.85
C SER A 84 -22.08 1.28 -13.68
N SER A 85 -21.78 2.57 -13.81
CA SER A 85 -22.59 3.52 -14.60
C SER A 85 -22.59 3.24 -16.10
N ASP A 86 -21.56 2.54 -16.57
CA ASP A 86 -21.24 2.44 -18.00
C ASP A 86 -21.58 1.05 -18.58
N ASP A 87 -21.88 0.06 -17.72
CA ASP A 87 -22.14 -1.34 -18.06
C ASP A 87 -22.77 -2.08 -16.86
N GLU A 88 -24.05 -2.45 -16.93
CA GLU A 88 -24.73 -3.19 -15.86
C GLU A 88 -24.11 -4.58 -15.62
N SER A 89 -23.52 -5.22 -16.63
CA SER A 89 -22.85 -6.52 -16.50
C SER A 89 -21.54 -6.44 -15.70
N ALA A 90 -20.94 -5.24 -15.61
CA ALA A 90 -19.82 -4.94 -14.74
C ALA A 90 -20.21 -4.65 -13.28
N THR A 91 -21.48 -4.86 -12.89
CA THR A 91 -21.91 -4.81 -11.49
C THR A 91 -21.13 -5.82 -10.64
N THR A 92 -20.66 -5.38 -9.48
CA THR A 92 -19.86 -6.21 -8.58
C THR A 92 -20.31 -6.06 -7.14
N ILE A 93 -20.34 -7.18 -6.42
CA ILE A 93 -20.57 -7.23 -4.98
C ILE A 93 -19.22 -7.20 -4.27
N ILE A 94 -19.11 -6.44 -3.17
CA ILE A 94 -18.03 -6.59 -2.20
C ILE A 94 -18.62 -7.25 -0.97
N LEU A 95 -18.21 -8.50 -0.73
CA LEU A 95 -18.49 -9.20 0.52
C LEU A 95 -17.42 -8.83 1.55
N SER A 96 -17.85 -8.67 2.80
CA SER A 96 -16.97 -8.64 3.97
C SER A 96 -17.02 -10.01 4.61
N ILE A 97 -15.91 -10.73 4.59
CA ILE A 97 -15.78 -12.09 5.12
C ILE A 97 -15.00 -12.04 6.43
N ASP A 98 -15.45 -12.76 7.45
CA ASP A 98 -14.68 -13.03 8.67
C ASP A 98 -14.48 -14.55 8.82
N ASP A 99 -13.28 -14.97 9.18
CA ASP A 99 -12.92 -16.36 9.46
C ASP A 99 -12.56 -16.59 10.94
N THR A 100 -12.69 -15.55 11.77
CA THR A 100 -12.33 -15.47 13.19
C THR A 100 -10.84 -15.67 13.52
N SER A 101 -9.96 -15.67 12.51
CA SER A 101 -8.53 -15.97 12.68
C SER A 101 -7.73 -14.93 13.48
N GLY A 102 -8.31 -13.78 13.82
CA GLY A 102 -7.70 -12.82 14.73
C GLY A 102 -8.55 -11.58 15.01
N HIS A 103 -8.03 -10.68 15.86
CA HIS A 103 -8.75 -9.44 16.15
C HIS A 103 -8.91 -8.59 14.87
N ARG A 104 -10.17 -8.37 14.45
CA ARG A 104 -10.57 -7.67 13.21
C ARG A 104 -10.12 -8.38 11.92
N SER A 105 -10.20 -9.71 11.87
CA SER A 105 -9.94 -10.56 10.69
C SER A 105 -10.97 -10.44 9.57
N ILE A 106 -11.37 -9.22 9.18
CA ILE A 106 -12.36 -9.01 8.11
C ILE A 106 -11.65 -8.73 6.77
N LEU A 107 -11.83 -9.63 5.78
CA LEU A 107 -11.33 -9.45 4.42
C LEU A 107 -12.44 -8.96 3.49
N ARG A 108 -12.19 -7.87 2.77
CA ARG A 108 -13.08 -7.41 1.69
C ARG A 108 -12.80 -8.23 0.42
N CYS A 109 -13.83 -8.79 -0.17
CA CYS A 109 -13.77 -9.68 -1.32
C CYS A 109 -14.68 -9.18 -2.45
N ARG A 110 -14.11 -8.70 -3.56
CA ARG A 110 -14.87 -8.25 -4.74
C ARG A 110 -15.21 -9.45 -5.62
N VAL A 111 -16.49 -9.65 -5.89
CA VAL A 111 -17.03 -10.76 -6.70
C VAL A 111 -17.92 -10.20 -7.82
N PRO A 112 -17.76 -10.64 -9.08
CA PRO A 112 -18.71 -10.35 -10.16
C PRO A 112 -20.13 -10.76 -9.79
N PHE A 113 -21.13 -9.91 -10.08
CA PHE A 113 -22.52 -10.17 -9.68
C PHE A 113 -23.08 -11.49 -10.27
N GLY A 114 -22.66 -11.86 -11.49
CA GLY A 114 -22.99 -13.16 -12.08
C GLY A 114 -22.48 -14.37 -11.27
N LEU A 115 -21.29 -14.31 -10.67
CA LEU A 115 -20.77 -15.39 -9.81
C LEU A 115 -21.49 -15.46 -8.46
N TYR A 116 -21.96 -14.32 -7.95
CA TYR A 116 -22.76 -14.22 -6.73
C TYR A 116 -24.15 -14.86 -6.96
N LEU A 117 -24.87 -14.45 -8.02
CA LEU A 117 -26.17 -15.03 -8.37
C LEU A 117 -26.07 -16.51 -8.76
N ALA A 118 -25.00 -16.95 -9.43
CA ALA A 118 -24.79 -18.35 -9.79
C ALA A 118 -24.59 -19.29 -8.58
N GLN A 119 -24.38 -18.76 -7.37
CA GLN A 119 -24.39 -19.52 -6.12
C GLN A 119 -25.76 -19.49 -5.41
N GLY A 120 -26.78 -18.88 -6.02
CA GLY A 120 -28.10 -18.70 -5.43
C GLY A 120 -28.08 -17.80 -4.20
N LEU A 121 -27.22 -16.76 -4.20
CA LEU A 121 -27.19 -15.72 -3.18
C LEU A 121 -28.17 -14.59 -3.54
N GLN A 122 -28.74 -13.96 -2.52
CA GLN A 122 -29.72 -12.89 -2.67
C GLN A 122 -29.26 -11.66 -1.89
N TRP A 123 -29.18 -10.53 -2.60
CA TRP A 123 -28.69 -9.25 -2.08
C TRP A 123 -29.44 -8.82 -0.81
N GLY A 124 -28.71 -8.53 0.28
CA GLY A 124 -29.27 -8.14 1.56
C GLY A 124 -29.67 -9.30 2.48
N HIS A 125 -29.67 -10.54 1.96
CA HIS A 125 -29.88 -11.77 2.72
C HIS A 125 -28.59 -12.61 2.83
N THR A 126 -27.44 -11.94 2.66
CA THR A 126 -26.07 -12.48 2.76
C THR A 126 -25.61 -12.93 4.15
N TYR A 127 -26.14 -12.31 5.21
CA TYR A 127 -25.52 -12.37 6.54
C TYR A 127 -25.54 -13.78 7.15
N GLY A 128 -24.39 -14.23 7.67
CA GLY A 128 -24.26 -15.54 8.34
C GLY A 128 -23.96 -16.72 7.42
N VAL A 129 -24.09 -16.56 6.09
CA VAL A 129 -23.76 -17.60 5.10
C VAL A 129 -22.25 -17.83 5.06
N ILE A 130 -21.83 -19.11 5.08
CA ILE A 130 -20.42 -19.50 5.00
C ILE A 130 -20.05 -19.75 3.54
N VAL A 131 -19.02 -19.03 3.08
CA VAL A 131 -18.54 -19.08 1.70
C VAL A 131 -17.04 -19.36 1.62
N VAL A 132 -16.59 -19.86 0.47
CA VAL A 132 -15.19 -19.96 0.08
C VAL A 132 -14.98 -19.16 -1.21
N ILE A 133 -14.02 -18.25 -1.19
CA ILE A 133 -13.68 -17.34 -2.30
C ILE A 133 -12.26 -17.64 -2.75
N LYS A 134 -12.09 -17.94 -4.06
CA LYS A 134 -10.78 -18.11 -4.70
C LYS A 134 -10.50 -16.90 -5.58
N GLY A 135 -9.30 -16.35 -5.54
CA GLY A 135 -8.96 -15.16 -6.31
C GLY A 135 -7.51 -14.72 -6.17
N HIS A 136 -7.27 -13.45 -6.46
CA HIS A 136 -5.96 -12.79 -6.38
C HIS A 136 -6.09 -11.48 -5.60
N LEU A 137 -5.06 -11.07 -4.86
CA LEU A 137 -5.13 -9.88 -4.01
C LEU A 137 -4.95 -8.60 -4.84
N LEU A 138 -5.82 -7.62 -4.63
CA LEU A 138 -5.63 -6.24 -5.09
C LEU A 138 -4.91 -5.47 -3.98
N ILE A 139 -3.57 -5.45 -4.04
CA ILE A 139 -2.68 -4.90 -2.99
C ILE A 139 -3.16 -3.55 -2.44
N ARG A 140 -3.52 -2.62 -3.34
CA ARG A 140 -3.86 -1.22 -3.00
C ARG A 140 -4.85 -1.08 -1.85
N ASN A 141 -5.79 -2.02 -1.74
CA ASN A 141 -6.83 -2.04 -0.70
C ASN A 141 -6.79 -3.33 0.15
N ARG A 142 -5.78 -4.20 -0.03
CA ARG A 142 -5.75 -5.62 0.38
C ARG A 142 -7.09 -6.34 0.14
N GLN A 143 -7.69 -6.10 -1.03
CA GLN A 143 -9.02 -6.62 -1.37
C GLN A 143 -8.90 -7.86 -2.26
N LEU A 144 -9.53 -8.98 -1.90
CA LEU A 144 -9.50 -10.18 -2.73
C LEU A 144 -10.40 -10.01 -3.96
N GLN A 145 -9.82 -10.05 -5.17
CA GLN A 145 -10.59 -10.12 -6.41
C GLN A 145 -10.94 -11.58 -6.70
N GLY A 146 -12.16 -11.96 -6.33
CA GLY A 146 -12.72 -13.28 -6.56
C GLY A 146 -12.82 -13.61 -8.05
N ARG A 147 -12.41 -14.84 -8.38
CA ARG A 147 -12.60 -15.52 -9.67
C ARG A 147 -13.49 -16.76 -9.54
N ALA A 148 -13.62 -17.31 -8.34
CA ALA A 148 -14.65 -18.28 -8.00
C ALA A 148 -15.20 -18.00 -6.59
N LEU A 149 -16.48 -18.29 -6.41
CA LEU A 149 -17.22 -18.25 -5.15
C LEU A 149 -17.92 -19.60 -4.99
N GLN A 150 -17.85 -20.20 -3.81
CA GLN A 150 -18.63 -21.39 -3.45
C GLN A 150 -19.35 -21.14 -2.12
N VAL A 151 -20.67 -21.30 -2.10
CA VAL A 151 -21.40 -21.41 -0.83
C VAL A 151 -21.11 -22.78 -0.23
N LYS A 152 -20.68 -22.79 1.04
CA LYS A 152 -20.51 -24.01 1.84
C LYS A 152 -21.74 -24.28 2.68
N ASP A 153 -22.25 -23.24 3.32
CA ASP A 153 -23.36 -23.34 4.27
C ASP A 153 -24.28 -22.12 4.17
N ARG A 154 -25.60 -22.34 4.21
CA ARG A 154 -26.61 -21.27 4.21
C ARG A 154 -27.14 -20.95 5.61
N ASN A 155 -27.01 -21.88 6.55
CA ASN A 155 -27.49 -21.75 7.92
C ASN A 155 -26.38 -21.26 8.86
N GLY A 156 -25.12 -21.33 8.41
CA GLY A 156 -23.96 -20.90 9.19
C GLY A 156 -23.53 -21.94 10.22
N ASP A 157 -23.69 -23.24 9.92
CA ASP A 157 -23.25 -24.32 10.81
C ASP A 157 -21.73 -24.29 11.00
N PHE A 158 -21.33 -24.41 12.27
CA PHE A 158 -19.94 -24.47 12.71
C PHE A 158 -19.19 -25.67 12.12
N SER A 159 -19.88 -26.76 11.76
CA SER A 159 -19.23 -27.91 11.08
C SER A 159 -18.58 -27.51 9.75
N SER A 160 -19.22 -26.60 9.01
CA SER A 160 -18.70 -26.06 7.73
C SER A 160 -17.50 -25.13 7.94
N GLU A 161 -17.50 -24.30 8.98
CA GLU A 161 -16.35 -23.48 9.39
C GLU A 161 -15.16 -24.35 9.84
N LEU A 162 -15.40 -25.34 10.70
CA LEU A 162 -14.38 -26.27 11.17
C LEU A 162 -13.75 -27.08 10.02
N SER A 163 -14.54 -27.44 9.00
CA SER A 163 -14.01 -28.08 7.78
C SER A 163 -13.10 -27.15 6.96
N ILE A 164 -13.36 -25.83 6.94
CA ILE A 164 -12.50 -24.84 6.28
C ILE A 164 -11.21 -24.69 7.07
N TRP A 165 -11.29 -24.49 8.39
CA TRP A 165 -10.12 -24.32 9.25
C TRP A 165 -9.20 -25.54 9.22
N ASN A 166 -9.74 -26.77 9.29
CA ASN A 166 -8.94 -27.99 9.19
C ASN A 166 -8.17 -28.10 7.86
N LYS A 167 -8.78 -27.67 6.74
CA LYS A 167 -8.08 -27.60 5.45
C LYS A 167 -6.95 -26.56 5.48
N THR A 168 -7.21 -25.36 5.97
CA THR A 168 -6.22 -24.27 6.03
C THR A 168 -5.06 -24.58 6.99
N LEU A 169 -5.35 -25.12 8.18
CA LEU A 169 -4.35 -25.57 9.15
C LEU A 169 -3.48 -26.70 8.58
N LYS A 170 -4.09 -27.68 7.91
CA LYS A 170 -3.34 -28.76 7.26
C LYS A 170 -2.42 -28.21 6.19
N TYR A 171 -2.92 -27.39 5.25
CA TYR A 171 -2.07 -26.81 4.21
C TYR A 171 -0.94 -25.95 4.80
N ARG A 172 -1.23 -25.15 5.84
CA ARG A 172 -0.24 -24.34 6.54
C ARG A 172 0.87 -25.19 7.16
N LYS A 173 0.53 -26.31 7.79
CA LYS A 173 1.49 -27.27 8.35
C LYS A 173 2.30 -27.96 7.24
N ASP A 174 1.62 -28.48 6.22
CA ASP A 174 2.22 -29.36 5.22
C ASP A 174 3.03 -28.59 4.15
N HIS A 175 2.79 -27.28 3.96
CA HIS A 175 3.38 -26.49 2.86
C HIS A 175 3.87 -25.07 3.20
N LEU A 176 3.55 -24.49 4.37
CA LEU A 176 3.89 -23.08 4.68
C LEU A 176 4.67 -22.90 6.01
N SER A 177 4.95 -24.00 6.71
CA SER A 177 5.77 -24.01 7.93
C SER A 177 7.17 -24.62 7.73
N VAL A 178 7.38 -25.26 6.57
CA VAL A 178 8.71 -25.52 6.00
C VAL A 178 9.03 -24.32 5.11
N ASP A 179 10.26 -23.82 5.15
CA ASP A 179 10.69 -22.74 4.25
C ASP A 179 10.88 -23.26 2.82
N TRP A 180 10.58 -22.44 1.82
CA TRP A 180 10.92 -22.74 0.44
C TRP A 180 12.43 -22.82 0.30
N GLU A 181 12.92 -23.92 -0.29
CA GLU A 181 14.32 -24.07 -0.70
C GLU A 181 14.40 -24.29 -2.22
N VAL A 182 15.25 -23.50 -2.89
CA VAL A 182 15.52 -23.65 -4.32
C VAL A 182 16.65 -24.65 -4.50
N VAL A 183 16.29 -25.90 -4.79
CA VAL A 183 17.25 -26.91 -5.26
C VAL A 183 17.68 -26.53 -6.68
N VAL A 184 18.81 -25.82 -6.79
CA VAL A 184 19.51 -25.63 -8.07
C VAL A 184 20.15 -26.99 -8.42
N PRO A 185 19.88 -27.57 -9.60
CA PRO A 185 20.56 -28.81 -10.01
C PRO A 185 22.06 -28.54 -10.17
N ASP A 186 22.89 -29.35 -9.51
CA ASP A 186 24.35 -29.25 -9.65
C ASP A 186 24.77 -29.51 -11.11
N THR A 187 25.28 -28.46 -11.75
CA THR A 187 25.67 -28.50 -13.17
C THR A 187 26.90 -29.38 -13.42
N THR A 188 27.63 -29.75 -12.36
CA THR A 188 28.82 -30.61 -12.40
C THR A 188 28.52 -32.03 -12.91
N ASP A 189 27.36 -32.60 -12.61
CA ASP A 189 27.01 -33.97 -13.03
C ASP A 189 26.54 -34.07 -14.50
N ILE A 190 26.02 -32.97 -15.06
CA ILE A 190 25.69 -32.86 -16.49
C ILE A 190 26.98 -32.91 -17.34
N TYR A 191 28.10 -32.38 -16.82
CA TYR A 191 29.39 -32.47 -17.50
C TYR A 191 30.04 -33.85 -17.37
N LYS A 192 29.95 -34.52 -16.21
CA LYS A 192 30.49 -35.88 -16.03
C LYS A 192 29.82 -36.90 -16.94
N SER A 193 28.48 -36.84 -17.03
CA SER A 193 27.69 -37.74 -17.90
C SER A 193 27.94 -37.56 -19.40
N SER A 194 28.65 -36.50 -19.81
CA SER A 194 29.04 -36.26 -21.21
C SER A 194 30.43 -36.79 -21.58
N GLN A 195 31.26 -37.29 -20.64
CA GLN A 195 32.63 -37.76 -20.95
C GLN A 195 32.77 -39.27 -21.17
N ASP A 196 31.87 -40.11 -20.63
CA ASP A 196 31.82 -41.55 -20.96
C ASP A 196 31.07 -41.85 -22.29
N GLY A 197 30.66 -40.79 -23.00
CA GLY A 197 29.97 -40.85 -24.30
C GLY A 197 30.87 -41.36 -25.43
N LYS A 198 31.08 -42.68 -25.51
CA LYS A 198 31.81 -43.34 -26.59
C LYS A 198 30.97 -43.40 -27.88
N VAL A 199 30.76 -42.22 -28.49
CA VAL A 199 29.93 -42.02 -29.69
C VAL A 199 30.42 -42.88 -30.86
N LYS A 200 29.52 -43.72 -31.38
CA LYS A 200 29.57 -44.19 -32.78
C LYS A 200 28.85 -43.15 -33.64
N ASP A 201 29.37 -42.88 -34.83
CA ASP A 201 28.85 -41.84 -35.72
C ASP A 201 27.35 -41.93 -36.02
N SER A 202 26.64 -40.82 -35.80
CA SER A 202 25.48 -40.44 -36.60
C SER A 202 25.30 -38.91 -36.61
N THR A 203 25.44 -38.31 -37.80
CA THR A 203 25.41 -36.86 -38.03
C THR A 203 24.03 -36.21 -37.83
N VAL A 204 23.95 -35.14 -37.02
CA VAL A 204 23.02 -34.00 -37.19
C VAL A 204 23.75 -32.70 -36.82
N LYS A 205 23.26 -31.55 -37.30
CA LYS A 205 23.94 -30.24 -37.32
C LYS A 205 23.57 -29.26 -36.20
N ASP A 206 24.51 -28.34 -35.97
CA ASP A 206 24.35 -26.91 -35.65
C ASP A 206 23.36 -26.47 -34.56
N SER A 207 23.90 -26.13 -33.39
CA SER A 207 23.42 -25.01 -32.56
C SER A 207 24.56 -24.50 -31.67
N ALA A 208 25.03 -23.28 -31.91
CA ALA A 208 26.14 -22.70 -31.15
C ALA A 208 25.66 -22.06 -29.84
N VAL A 209 26.24 -22.49 -28.71
CA VAL A 209 26.04 -21.86 -27.40
C VAL A 209 27.34 -21.17 -27.00
N LEU A 210 27.25 -19.89 -26.65
CA LEU A 210 28.41 -19.04 -26.39
C LEU A 210 28.80 -19.11 -24.91
N VAL A 211 29.87 -19.86 -24.62
CA VAL A 211 30.35 -20.09 -23.25
C VAL A 211 31.12 -18.88 -22.73
N ILE A 212 30.82 -18.46 -21.50
CA ILE A 212 31.64 -17.53 -20.72
C ILE A 212 32.04 -18.27 -19.44
N SER A 213 33.33 -18.59 -19.31
CA SER A 213 33.91 -19.29 -18.15
C SER A 213 34.52 -18.32 -17.14
N SER A 214 34.46 -18.68 -15.86
CA SER A 214 35.20 -18.04 -14.77
C SER A 214 35.32 -19.04 -13.62
N ASP A 215 36.54 -19.49 -13.34
CA ASP A 215 36.83 -20.57 -12.39
C ASP A 215 37.12 -20.04 -10.98
N SER A 216 36.71 -20.78 -9.93
CA SER A 216 37.37 -20.82 -8.60
C SER A 216 36.81 -21.98 -7.75
N GLU A 217 37.72 -22.72 -7.12
CA GLU A 217 37.54 -23.80 -6.12
C GLU A 217 36.72 -23.37 -4.86
N VAL A 218 35.90 -24.19 -4.16
CA VAL A 218 36.04 -25.55 -3.54
C VAL A 218 36.78 -25.50 -2.17
N GLU A 219 36.34 -26.13 -1.06
CA GLU A 219 35.19 -27.04 -0.79
C GLU A 219 34.08 -26.41 0.13
N GLU A 220 33.60 -26.85 1.31
CA GLU A 220 33.98 -27.86 2.35
C GLU A 220 32.73 -28.33 3.19
N GLU A 221 32.91 -29.11 4.27
CA GLU A 221 31.96 -30.06 4.91
C GLU A 221 31.04 -29.62 6.10
N GLU A 222 29.81 -30.17 6.08
CA GLU A 222 29.02 -30.83 7.18
C GLU A 222 28.33 -30.08 8.37
N ILE A 223 27.62 -30.90 9.20
CA ILE A 223 26.28 -30.77 9.83
C ILE A 223 26.28 -31.65 11.12
N PRO A 224 25.34 -31.63 12.12
CA PRO A 224 24.20 -30.77 12.45
C PRO A 224 24.29 -30.11 13.86
N ILE A 225 23.19 -29.50 14.35
CA ILE A 225 22.65 -29.79 15.70
C ILE A 225 21.13 -29.54 15.73
N SER A 226 20.40 -30.32 16.53
CA SER A 226 18.95 -30.15 16.75
C SER A 226 18.66 -29.57 18.13
N THR A 227 17.94 -28.46 18.18
CA THR A 227 17.17 -28.01 19.37
C THR A 227 15.92 -27.27 18.90
N GLY A 228 14.73 -27.74 19.29
CA GLY A 228 13.48 -27.02 19.06
C GLY A 228 13.20 -25.97 20.13
N ILE A 229 12.83 -24.76 19.73
CA ILE A 229 12.29 -23.68 20.57
C ILE A 229 11.08 -23.08 19.84
N GLU A 230 9.99 -22.82 20.57
CA GLU A 230 8.85 -22.06 20.06
C GLU A 230 9.17 -20.56 20.09
N ASP A 231 9.41 -19.93 18.94
CA ASP A 231 9.80 -18.51 18.91
C ASP A 231 8.88 -17.60 18.07
N SER A 232 8.03 -16.89 18.81
CA SER A 232 7.40 -15.58 18.54
C SER A 232 7.75 -14.87 17.22
N LEU A 233 6.81 -14.88 16.26
CA LEU A 233 6.88 -14.08 15.01
C LEU A 233 6.61 -12.57 15.25
N TYR A 234 7.50 -11.87 15.97
CA TYR A 234 7.39 -10.43 16.21
C TYR A 234 8.71 -9.66 16.07
N LEU A 235 8.75 -8.77 15.06
CA LEU A 235 9.71 -7.66 15.05
C LEU A 235 9.21 -6.55 16.00
N PRO A 236 10.03 -6.07 16.95
CA PRO A 236 9.60 -5.02 17.87
C PRO A 236 9.58 -3.65 17.17
N ASN A 237 8.39 -3.19 16.79
CA ASN A 237 8.19 -1.79 16.39
C ASN A 237 8.54 -0.87 17.56
N ARG A 238 9.48 0.06 17.34
CA ARG A 238 9.84 1.10 18.32
C ARG A 238 8.58 1.89 18.72
N LYS A 239 8.17 1.80 19.98
CA LYS A 239 7.22 2.76 20.56
C LYS A 239 7.86 4.14 20.57
N ARG A 240 7.24 5.11 19.90
CA ARG A 240 7.21 6.48 20.43
C ARG A 240 6.13 6.53 21.49
N TYR A 241 6.47 7.05 22.64
CA TYR A 241 5.49 7.56 23.60
C TYR A 241 5.39 9.06 23.34
N ASP A 242 4.27 9.50 22.79
CA ASP A 242 3.86 10.90 22.90
C ASP A 242 2.91 10.96 24.10
N ILE A 243 3.27 11.79 25.10
CA ILE A 243 2.48 11.96 26.32
C ILE A 243 1.27 12.84 25.99
N ILE A 244 0.07 12.33 26.25
CA ILE A 244 -1.16 13.14 26.23
C ILE A 244 -1.52 13.41 27.69
N ASP A 245 -1.22 14.64 28.15
CA ASP A 245 -1.84 15.19 29.36
C ASP A 245 -3.32 15.45 29.07
N THR A 246 -4.21 14.90 29.90
CA THR A 246 -5.66 15.14 29.85
C THR A 246 -6.24 15.23 31.26
N ASP A 247 -5.79 16.25 32.01
CA ASP A 247 -6.58 16.77 33.13
C ASP A 247 -7.82 17.48 32.59
N SER A 248 -9.01 16.94 32.83
CA SER A 248 -10.24 17.73 33.08
C SER A 248 -11.37 16.82 33.59
N ASP A 249 -11.83 17.06 34.82
CA ASP A 249 -13.02 16.42 35.36
C ASP A 249 -14.30 16.89 34.65
N SER A 250 -15.22 15.97 34.37
CA SER A 250 -16.65 16.19 34.67
C SER A 250 -17.42 14.86 34.62
N LEU A 251 -17.76 14.34 35.80
CA LEU A 251 -18.80 13.32 35.93
C LEU A 251 -20.17 13.94 35.69
N THR A 252 -20.99 13.33 34.84
CA THR A 252 -22.45 13.47 34.88
C THR A 252 -23.07 12.09 34.73
N GLU A 253 -23.69 11.60 35.80
CA GLU A 253 -24.58 10.44 35.71
C GLU A 253 -25.84 10.85 34.95
N VAL A 254 -26.26 10.01 33.99
CA VAL A 254 -27.63 10.04 33.45
C VAL A 254 -28.16 8.62 33.51
N VAL A 255 -29.04 8.37 34.49
CA VAL A 255 -29.86 7.15 34.53
C VAL A 255 -30.99 7.34 33.52
N GLY A 256 -31.04 6.49 32.50
CA GLY A 256 -32.06 6.49 31.45
C GLY A 256 -32.26 5.08 30.92
N ASP A 257 -33.51 4.66 30.84
CA ASP A 257 -33.89 3.28 30.50
C ASP A 257 -34.44 3.20 29.06
N SER A 258 -34.43 1.99 28.49
CA SER A 258 -35.05 1.60 27.22
C SER A 258 -34.51 2.18 25.89
N SER A 259 -34.04 1.25 25.05
CA SER A 259 -34.25 1.21 23.60
C SER A 259 -34.00 2.47 22.74
N ASP A 260 -32.75 2.66 22.31
CA ASP A 260 -32.47 2.94 20.89
C ASP A 260 -31.08 2.42 20.52
N ILE A 261 -30.95 1.66 19.43
CA ILE A 261 -29.64 1.25 18.90
C ILE A 261 -29.20 2.31 17.90
N GLU A 262 -28.48 3.32 18.40
CA GLU A 262 -27.88 4.33 17.54
C GLU A 262 -26.90 3.65 16.57
N VAL A 263 -27.26 3.64 15.28
CA VAL A 263 -26.40 3.07 14.24
C VAL A 263 -25.18 3.98 14.11
N ILE A 264 -24.05 3.54 14.69
CA ILE A 264 -22.76 4.21 14.56
C ILE A 264 -22.32 4.15 13.09
N ALA A 265 -22.79 5.13 12.32
CA ALA A 265 -22.34 5.38 10.97
C ALA A 265 -20.86 5.75 11.04
N ILE A 266 -19.99 4.77 10.77
CA ILE A 266 -18.53 4.96 10.75
C ILE A 266 -18.21 5.98 9.66
N ASN A 267 -18.13 7.25 10.09
CA ASN A 267 -18.00 8.40 9.23
C ASN A 267 -16.64 8.31 8.54
N ARG A 268 -16.63 7.84 7.28
CA ARG A 268 -15.44 7.73 6.42
C ARG A 268 -15.00 9.14 5.98
N GLN A 269 -14.70 10.01 6.95
CA GLN A 269 -14.09 11.30 6.67
C GLN A 269 -12.78 11.05 5.94
N GLY A 270 -12.67 11.60 4.74
CA GLY A 270 -11.39 11.65 4.04
C GLY A 270 -10.36 12.41 4.88
N PRO A 271 -9.06 12.13 4.71
CA PRO A 271 -8.02 12.86 5.40
C PRO A 271 -8.19 14.39 5.23
N PRO A 272 -7.90 15.21 6.26
CA PRO A 272 -8.32 16.60 6.32
C PRO A 272 -8.06 17.43 5.05
N ARG A 273 -9.10 18.17 4.63
CA ARG A 273 -9.20 18.94 3.38
C ARG A 273 -7.93 19.72 2.99
N HIS A 274 -7.28 20.36 3.96
CA HIS A 274 -6.05 21.14 3.75
C HIS A 274 -4.84 20.29 3.28
N ILE A 275 -4.78 19.00 3.63
CA ILE A 275 -3.68 18.11 3.23
C ILE A 275 -3.82 17.71 1.75
N LEU A 276 -5.04 17.51 1.25
CA LEU A 276 -5.30 17.30 -0.19
C LEU A 276 -4.91 18.54 -1.01
N LEU A 277 -5.28 19.74 -0.54
CA LEU A 277 -4.89 21.01 -1.17
C LEU A 277 -3.35 21.16 -1.21
N ALA A 278 -2.66 20.82 -0.12
CA ALA A 278 -1.21 20.84 -0.02
C ALA A 278 -0.52 19.84 -0.97
N GLU A 279 -1.03 18.61 -1.11
CA GLU A 279 -0.47 17.61 -2.03
C GLU A 279 -0.69 18.02 -3.50
N ILE A 280 -1.82 18.65 -3.85
CA ILE A 280 -2.05 19.22 -5.20
C ILE A 280 -1.07 20.37 -5.48
N ILE A 281 -0.85 21.28 -4.52
CA ILE A 281 0.15 22.35 -4.63
C ILE A 281 1.56 21.76 -4.84
N ARG A 282 1.95 20.77 -4.03
CA ARG A 282 3.22 20.04 -4.17
C ARG A 282 3.39 19.44 -5.57
N ILE A 283 2.36 18.80 -6.11
CA ILE A 283 2.38 18.22 -7.46
C ILE A 283 2.64 19.28 -8.52
N LEU A 284 1.97 20.44 -8.44
CA LEU A 284 2.14 21.53 -9.41
C LEU A 284 3.55 22.14 -9.36
N ILE A 285 4.14 22.24 -8.15
CA ILE A 285 5.52 22.70 -7.96
C ILE A 285 6.52 21.68 -8.54
N LEU A 286 6.36 20.38 -8.23
CA LEU A 286 7.23 19.32 -8.74
C LEU A 286 7.20 19.22 -10.27
N ASN A 287 6.05 19.50 -10.89
CA ASN A 287 5.88 19.62 -12.34
C ASN A 287 6.32 21.01 -12.89
N LYS A 288 7.12 21.78 -12.13
CA LYS A 288 7.70 23.08 -12.49
C LYS A 288 6.68 24.11 -13.00
N PHE A 289 5.44 24.03 -12.51
CA PHE A 289 4.29 24.85 -12.93
C PHE A 289 3.93 24.73 -14.42
N VAL A 290 4.34 23.64 -15.09
CA VAL A 290 3.88 23.29 -16.44
C VAL A 290 2.38 22.95 -16.39
N PRO A 291 1.56 23.37 -17.39
CA PRO A 291 0.13 23.08 -17.35
C PRO A 291 -0.19 21.58 -17.39
N ILE A 292 -1.01 21.10 -16.45
CA ILE A 292 -1.38 19.68 -16.28
C ILE A 292 -2.85 19.48 -16.63
N LEU A 293 -3.22 18.40 -17.32
CA LEU A 293 -4.63 18.01 -17.48
C LEU A 293 -5.18 17.44 -16.17
N VAL A 294 -6.37 17.87 -15.73
CA VAL A 294 -7.00 17.33 -14.49
C VAL A 294 -7.08 15.79 -14.48
N PRO A 295 -7.41 15.09 -15.59
CA PRO A 295 -7.34 13.63 -15.65
C PRO A 295 -5.94 13.02 -15.46
N GLN A 296 -4.86 13.73 -15.79
CA GLN A 296 -3.48 13.29 -15.50
C GLN A 296 -3.16 13.44 -14.01
N LEU A 297 -3.57 14.56 -13.40
CA LEU A 297 -3.42 14.81 -11.95
C LEU A 297 -4.02 13.66 -11.12
N TYR A 298 -5.22 13.21 -11.49
CA TYR A 298 -5.86 12.02 -10.93
C TYR A 298 -5.07 10.73 -11.24
N LYS A 299 -4.83 10.43 -12.52
CA LYS A 299 -4.26 9.15 -12.96
C LYS A 299 -2.87 8.84 -12.39
N VAL A 300 -2.02 9.85 -12.19
CA VAL A 300 -0.57 9.63 -11.98
C VAL A 300 -0.13 9.84 -10.52
N HIS A 301 -0.83 10.66 -9.72
CA HIS A 301 -0.29 11.09 -8.41
C HIS A 301 -1.24 11.01 -7.21
N LEU A 302 -2.57 11.06 -7.39
CA LEU A 302 -3.52 11.24 -6.27
C LEU A 302 -4.52 10.09 -6.07
N ARG A 303 -4.86 9.33 -7.13
CA ARG A 303 -5.83 8.21 -7.11
C ARG A 303 -5.54 7.16 -6.02
N ASP A 304 -4.27 6.96 -5.69
CA ASP A 304 -3.82 5.91 -4.78
C ASP A 304 -3.77 6.35 -3.30
N LYS A 305 -4.07 7.63 -3.01
CA LYS A 305 -4.04 8.21 -1.66
C LYS A 305 -5.35 8.88 -1.23
N TRP A 306 -6.10 9.48 -2.16
CA TRP A 306 -7.17 10.46 -1.84
C TRP A 306 -8.55 10.11 -2.41
N GLY A 307 -8.72 8.95 -3.05
CA GLY A 307 -10.02 8.46 -3.49
C GLY A 307 -10.46 8.91 -4.89
N THR A 308 -11.73 9.30 -5.03
CA THR A 308 -12.41 9.46 -6.33
C THR A 308 -12.00 10.73 -7.08
N PHE A 309 -12.27 10.75 -8.39
CA PHE A 309 -12.02 11.91 -9.25
C PHE A 309 -12.74 13.19 -8.78
N GLY A 310 -13.89 13.06 -8.10
CA GLY A 310 -14.68 14.17 -7.57
C GLY A 310 -13.91 15.03 -6.56
N GLY A 311 -13.38 14.42 -5.48
CA GLY A 311 -12.68 15.16 -4.43
C GLY A 311 -11.43 15.91 -4.91
N ILE A 312 -10.72 15.38 -5.92
CA ILE A 312 -9.60 16.10 -6.56
C ILE A 312 -10.12 17.29 -7.38
N LEU A 313 -11.19 17.11 -8.15
CA LEU A 313 -11.79 18.18 -8.95
C LEU A 313 -12.35 19.29 -8.04
N GLU A 314 -12.94 18.95 -6.90
CA GLU A 314 -13.39 19.88 -5.86
C GLU A 314 -12.22 20.66 -5.25
N ALA A 315 -11.15 19.97 -4.84
CA ALA A 315 -9.95 20.61 -4.30
C ALA A 315 -9.25 21.51 -5.33
N CYS A 316 -9.24 21.14 -6.62
CA CYS A 316 -8.80 22.03 -7.69
C CYS A 316 -9.74 23.24 -7.87
N GLN A 317 -11.06 23.05 -7.84
CA GLN A 317 -12.02 24.17 -7.90
C GLN A 317 -11.86 25.12 -6.71
N GLU A 318 -11.47 24.63 -5.55
CA GLU A 318 -11.18 25.43 -4.35
C GLU A 318 -9.88 26.24 -4.46
N LEU A 319 -8.78 25.61 -4.90
CA LEU A 319 -7.53 26.33 -5.21
C LEU A 319 -7.71 27.44 -6.26
N TYR A 320 -8.71 27.31 -7.14
CA TYR A 320 -9.15 28.34 -8.05
C TYR A 320 -10.06 29.40 -7.38
N ARG A 321 -11.22 28.99 -6.84
CA ARG A 321 -12.27 29.91 -6.35
C ARG A 321 -11.93 30.62 -5.05
N HIS A 322 -11.33 29.92 -4.08
CA HIS A 322 -11.15 30.43 -2.71
C HIS A 322 -9.74 30.98 -2.46
N TYR A 323 -8.75 30.55 -3.25
CA TYR A 323 -7.35 30.92 -3.08
C TYR A 323 -6.72 31.61 -4.30
N ASN A 324 -7.38 31.59 -5.48
CA ASN A 324 -6.88 32.17 -6.73
C ASN A 324 -5.44 31.72 -7.10
N LEU A 325 -5.03 30.54 -6.66
CA LEU A 325 -3.66 30.00 -6.84
C LEU A 325 -3.45 29.37 -8.21
N ILE A 326 -4.51 28.77 -8.75
CA ILE A 326 -4.52 28.08 -10.04
C ILE A 326 -5.71 28.54 -10.87
N HIS A 327 -5.58 28.48 -12.19
CA HIS A 327 -6.66 28.74 -13.14
C HIS A 327 -6.97 27.46 -13.93
N ILE A 328 -8.25 27.10 -14.03
CA ILE A 328 -8.69 25.88 -14.72
C ILE A 328 -9.32 26.28 -16.06
N SER A 329 -8.67 25.92 -17.18
CA SER A 329 -9.25 26.08 -18.52
C SER A 329 -10.43 25.13 -18.70
N THR A 330 -11.64 25.69 -18.79
CA THR A 330 -12.87 24.90 -19.01
C THR A 330 -12.86 24.15 -20.34
N ARG A 331 -12.31 24.77 -21.40
CA ARG A 331 -12.21 24.19 -22.75
C ARG A 331 -11.29 22.97 -22.80
N ASN A 332 -10.11 23.08 -22.20
CA ASN A 332 -9.04 22.07 -22.36
C ASN A 332 -8.84 21.18 -21.12
N LYS A 333 -9.54 21.47 -20.01
CA LYS A 333 -9.36 20.84 -18.68
C LYS A 333 -7.90 20.88 -18.19
N THR A 334 -7.15 21.91 -18.59
CA THR A 334 -5.78 22.19 -18.14
C THR A 334 -5.77 23.11 -16.93
N ILE A 335 -4.93 22.81 -15.95
CA ILE A 335 -4.59 23.66 -14.82
C ILE A 335 -3.36 24.48 -15.20
N SER A 336 -3.44 25.82 -15.12
CA SER A 336 -2.27 26.70 -15.07
C SER A 336 -2.10 27.26 -13.66
N SER A 337 -0.87 27.56 -13.25
CA SER A 337 -0.51 27.83 -11.84
C SER A 337 0.35 29.09 -11.68
N THR A 338 0.13 30.10 -12.52
CA THR A 338 0.91 31.36 -12.53
C THR A 338 0.92 32.07 -11.18
N ASN A 339 -0.22 32.13 -10.48
CA ASN A 339 -0.33 32.80 -9.18
C ASN A 339 0.41 32.02 -8.10
N LEU A 340 0.23 30.70 -8.04
CA LEU A 340 1.00 29.80 -7.17
C LEU A 340 2.51 29.87 -7.45
N LYS A 341 2.93 29.98 -8.72
CA LYS A 341 4.34 30.15 -9.12
C LYS A 341 4.92 31.47 -8.60
N ASN A 342 4.15 32.57 -8.72
CA ASN A 342 4.56 33.88 -8.24
C ASN A 342 4.68 33.90 -6.71
N LEU A 343 3.71 33.31 -6.01
CA LEU A 343 3.73 33.13 -4.55
C LEU A 343 4.94 32.28 -4.12
N TYR A 344 5.11 31.08 -4.70
CA TYR A 344 6.25 30.19 -4.44
C TYR A 344 7.59 30.93 -4.60
N ASN A 345 7.79 31.62 -5.72
CA ASN A 345 9.04 32.33 -6.00
C ASN A 345 9.29 33.45 -4.99
N ASN A 346 8.26 34.20 -4.60
CA ASN A 346 8.38 35.28 -3.61
C ASN A 346 8.69 34.71 -2.22
N THR A 347 7.91 33.73 -1.75
CA THR A 347 8.10 33.06 -0.46
C THR A 347 9.51 32.43 -0.36
N ALA A 348 9.94 31.72 -1.41
CA ALA A 348 11.29 31.14 -1.47
C ALA A 348 12.39 32.22 -1.46
N ASN A 349 12.21 33.33 -2.17
CA ASN A 349 13.16 34.45 -2.11
C ASN A 349 13.27 35.06 -0.71
N CYS A 350 12.16 35.22 0.02
CA CYS A 350 12.18 35.69 1.41
C CYS A 350 12.92 34.71 2.33
N LEU A 351 12.60 33.42 2.26
CA LEU A 351 13.24 32.39 3.09
C LEU A 351 14.74 32.23 2.78
N ARG A 352 15.14 32.30 1.50
CA ARG A 352 16.56 32.33 1.12
C ARG A 352 17.27 33.58 1.66
N ARG A 353 16.63 34.76 1.64
CA ARG A 353 17.21 35.99 2.25
C ARG A 353 17.38 35.87 3.76
N MET A 354 16.43 35.28 4.48
CA MET A 354 16.56 35.03 5.93
C MET A 354 17.72 34.07 6.25
N LYS A 355 17.85 32.95 5.51
CA LYS A 355 18.99 32.03 5.63
C LYS A 355 20.33 32.70 5.30
N LEU A 356 20.39 33.47 4.21
CA LEU A 356 21.62 34.18 3.80
C LEU A 356 22.05 35.27 4.78
N ALA A 357 21.10 35.93 5.46
CA ALA A 357 21.37 36.88 6.53
C ALA A 357 21.96 36.24 7.80
N LYS A 358 22.08 34.90 7.86
CA LYS A 358 22.60 34.10 9.00
C LYS A 358 22.00 34.55 10.34
N MET A 359 20.71 34.89 10.37
CA MET A 359 20.07 35.69 11.42
C MET A 359 20.53 35.31 12.84
N THR A 360 21.39 36.16 13.41
CA THR A 360 22.20 35.85 14.59
C THR A 360 21.42 36.06 15.88
N PHE A 361 20.54 35.11 16.22
CA PHE A 361 19.81 35.03 17.50
C PHE A 361 18.97 36.26 17.93
N ASP A 362 18.80 37.24 17.04
CA ASP A 362 17.89 38.37 17.16
C ASP A 362 16.44 37.86 17.07
N GLU A 363 15.84 37.56 18.22
CA GLU A 363 14.68 36.65 18.34
C GLU A 363 13.43 37.10 17.57
N ASP A 364 13.27 38.40 17.35
CA ASP A 364 12.11 39.02 16.70
C ASP A 364 12.01 38.75 15.19
N ARG A 365 13.06 38.20 14.55
CA ARG A 365 13.10 38.04 13.08
C ARG A 365 12.44 36.74 12.59
N THR A 366 11.13 36.61 12.83
CA THR A 366 10.29 35.54 12.27
C THR A 366 9.70 35.91 10.91
N PHE A 367 9.54 34.92 10.01
CA PHE A 367 8.64 35.02 8.87
C PHE A 367 7.21 34.86 9.38
N ASP A 368 6.49 35.97 9.56
CA ASP A 368 5.11 35.99 10.01
C ASP A 368 4.15 35.78 8.82
N VAL A 369 3.42 34.66 8.83
CA VAL A 369 2.58 34.22 7.72
C VAL A 369 1.33 35.12 7.55
N PRO A 370 0.57 35.48 8.61
CA PRO A 370 -0.52 36.45 8.50
C PRO A 370 -0.07 37.79 7.92
N LYS A 371 1.02 38.38 8.44
CA LYS A 371 1.57 39.64 7.93
C LYS A 371 2.02 39.52 6.47
N TYR A 372 2.71 38.43 6.13
CA TYR A 372 3.13 38.17 4.75
C TYR A 372 1.94 38.07 3.79
N ILE A 373 0.85 37.37 4.14
CA ILE A 373 -0.36 37.30 3.31
C ILE A 373 -0.97 38.71 3.13
N ALA A 374 -1.04 39.50 4.21
CA ALA A 374 -1.60 40.86 4.17
C ALA A 374 -0.79 41.84 3.29
N GLU A 375 0.51 41.61 3.10
CA GLU A 375 1.37 42.42 2.22
C GLU A 375 1.16 42.14 0.71
N PHE A 376 0.35 41.13 0.33
CA PHE A 376 0.05 40.81 -1.08
C PHE A 376 -1.47 40.79 -1.36
N PRO A 377 -2.09 41.92 -1.74
CA PRO A 377 -3.54 42.02 -1.98
C PRO A 377 -4.11 41.03 -3.02
N GLN A 378 -3.32 40.60 -3.99
CA GLN A 378 -3.69 39.53 -4.93
C GLN A 378 -3.92 38.16 -4.26
N PHE A 379 -3.49 38.01 -3.01
CA PHE A 379 -3.68 36.86 -2.13
C PHE A 379 -4.49 37.21 -0.86
N THR A 380 -5.02 38.43 -0.71
CA THR A 380 -5.96 38.75 0.38
C THR A 380 -7.39 38.42 -0.02
N LEU A 381 -7.76 37.15 0.16
CA LEU A 381 -9.16 36.71 0.20
C LEU A 381 -9.55 36.43 1.65
N GLU A 382 -10.80 36.65 2.02
CA GLU A 382 -11.28 36.65 3.41
C GLU A 382 -11.13 35.30 4.15
N ASN A 383 -10.78 34.22 3.44
CA ASN A 383 -10.77 32.84 3.93
C ASN A 383 -9.42 32.10 3.71
N TRP A 384 -8.28 32.79 3.87
CA TRP A 384 -6.96 32.14 3.73
C TRP A 384 -6.62 31.20 4.89
N ASP A 385 -6.64 29.89 4.63
CA ASP A 385 -6.15 28.88 5.57
C ASP A 385 -4.61 28.90 5.60
N PHE A 386 -4.07 29.47 6.67
CA PHE A 386 -2.64 29.52 6.98
C PHE A 386 -1.95 28.13 6.95
N ARG A 387 -2.69 27.01 7.09
CA ARG A 387 -2.16 25.65 6.92
C ARG A 387 -1.66 25.39 5.50
N ILE A 388 -2.26 26.03 4.48
CA ILE A 388 -1.81 25.94 3.09
C ILE A 388 -0.47 26.68 2.92
N MET A 389 -0.33 27.88 3.49
CA MET A 389 0.94 28.61 3.49
C MET A 389 2.03 27.89 4.29
N ASN A 390 1.72 27.36 5.47
CA ASN A 390 2.66 26.54 6.23
C ASN A 390 3.10 25.30 5.43
N SER A 391 2.19 24.64 4.69
CA SER A 391 2.53 23.50 3.81
C SER A 391 3.42 23.91 2.62
N LEU A 392 3.18 25.10 2.04
CA LEU A 392 4.01 25.66 0.97
C LEU A 392 5.42 26.01 1.48
N ILE A 393 5.52 26.64 2.65
CA ILE A 393 6.79 26.97 3.31
C ILE A 393 7.54 25.70 3.71
N ASP A 394 6.86 24.69 4.24
CA ASP A 394 7.45 23.39 4.57
C ASP A 394 8.11 22.73 3.36
N PHE A 395 7.40 22.70 2.23
CA PHE A 395 7.93 22.20 0.96
C PHE A 395 9.14 23.02 0.47
N ILE A 396 9.05 24.35 0.46
CA ILE A 396 10.13 25.25 0.03
C ILE A 396 11.38 25.06 0.91
N VAL A 397 11.20 24.97 2.23
CA VAL A 397 12.27 24.71 3.19
C VAL A 397 12.91 23.34 2.94
N MET A 398 12.11 22.29 2.69
CA MET A 398 12.61 20.93 2.53
C MET A 398 13.32 20.69 1.19
N TYR A 399 12.90 21.33 0.09
CA TYR A 399 13.37 21.01 -1.27
C TYR A 399 14.13 22.12 -2.02
N ASP A 400 14.06 23.37 -1.58
CA ASP A 400 14.64 24.52 -2.30
C ASP A 400 15.64 25.30 -1.44
N VAL A 401 15.22 25.74 -0.26
CA VAL A 401 16.08 26.48 0.68
C VAL A 401 17.04 25.55 1.43
N GLY A 402 16.62 24.31 1.67
CA GLY A 402 17.37 23.30 2.41
C GLY A 402 17.46 23.56 3.92
N ASP A 403 18.24 22.71 4.59
CA ASP A 403 18.47 22.72 6.04
C ASP A 403 17.20 22.65 6.90
N LYS A 404 16.23 21.79 6.54
CA LYS A 404 14.96 21.62 7.26
C LYS A 404 15.10 21.54 8.79
N ASN A 405 16.14 20.87 9.30
CA ASN A 405 16.43 20.74 10.74
C ASN A 405 16.75 22.07 11.46
N ARG A 406 17.12 23.13 10.73
CA ARG A 406 17.35 24.48 11.24
C ARG A 406 16.09 25.35 11.24
N TRP A 407 15.03 24.96 10.54
CA TRP A 407 13.80 25.74 10.48
C TRP A 407 12.78 25.26 11.51
N VAL A 408 12.34 26.17 12.39
CA VAL A 408 11.25 25.93 13.34
C VAL A 408 9.96 26.53 12.77
N CYS A 409 8.92 25.71 12.68
CA CYS A 409 7.55 26.12 12.40
C CYS A 409 6.80 26.33 13.72
N GLY A 410 6.36 27.57 13.99
CA GLY A 410 5.30 27.86 14.95
C GLY A 410 3.93 27.77 14.28
N LYS A 411 2.86 28.18 14.98
CA LYS A 411 1.48 28.16 14.45
C LYS A 411 1.30 29.05 13.21
N PHE A 412 1.92 30.24 13.24
CA PHE A 412 1.78 31.29 12.23
C PHE A 412 3.12 31.89 11.78
N GLN A 413 4.25 31.38 12.28
CA GLN A 413 5.56 32.01 12.16
C GLN A 413 6.65 30.97 11.89
N TRP A 414 7.64 31.32 11.07
CA TRP A 414 8.82 30.47 10.82
C TRP A 414 10.11 31.17 11.24
N ARG A 415 10.98 30.48 11.97
CA ARG A 415 12.29 30.98 12.45
C ARG A 415 13.42 30.08 11.95
N PHE A 416 14.53 30.65 11.49
CA PHE A 416 15.75 29.91 11.14
C PHE A 416 16.73 29.91 12.33
N LYS A 417 17.36 28.77 12.60
CA LYS A 417 18.44 28.60 13.58
C LYS A 417 19.80 28.72 12.88
N GLY A 418 20.57 29.74 13.28
CA GLY A 418 21.93 30.05 12.80
C GLY A 418 22.95 28.92 13.03
#